data_AF-A0A8T4ZDV1-F1
#
_entry.id   AF-A0A8T4ZDV1-F1
#
_cell.length_a   1.000
_cell.length_b   1.000
_cell.length_c   1.000
_cell.angle_alpha   90.00
_cell.angle_beta   90.00
_cell.angle_gamma   90.00
#
_symmetry.space_group_name_H-M   'P 1'
#
loop_
_entity.id
_entity.type
_entity.pdbx_description
1 polymer ?
#
loop_
_entity_poly.entity_id
_entity_poly.type
_entity_poly.pdbx_seq_one_letter_code
_entity_poly.pdbx_strand_id
1 'polypeptide(L)' 'MAAVLEGNGHHVKLSTLPPSVASLPQIKREIENDQPDIVGVTSTTSTVSEALATVRSAKEVCPSAITVMGGP' A
#
# COMPACT_ATOMS: atom_id res chain seq x y z
N MET A 1 -1.37 2.04 13.02
CA MET A 1 -0.39 0.99 12.68
C MET A 1 1.00 1.55 12.44
N ALA A 2 1.18 2.62 11.64
CA ALA A 2 2.50 3.20 11.35
C ALA A 2 3.38 3.49 12.59
N ALA A 3 2.88 4.25 13.56
CA ALA A 3 3.64 4.61 14.78
C ALA A 3 4.09 3.40 15.63
N VAL A 4 3.36 2.29 15.58
CA VAL A 4 3.74 1.06 16.31
C VAL A 4 4.85 0.31 15.56
N LEU A 5 4.80 0.28 14.23
CA LEU A 5 5.82 -0.37 13.40
C LEU A 5 7.14 0.40 13.43
N GLU A 6 7.09 1.73 13.38
CA GLU A 6 8.26 2.59 13.54
C GLU A 6 8.91 2.41 14.93
N GLY A 7 8.09 2.31 15.98
CA GLY A 7 8.55 2.02 17.34
C GLY A 7 9.22 0.67 17.52
N ASN A 8 9.02 -0.27 16.60
CA ASN A 8 9.68 -1.59 16.56
C ASN A 8 10.87 -1.63 15.59
N GLY A 9 11.32 -0.47 15.07
CA GLY A 9 12.50 -0.37 14.20
C GLY A 9 12.23 -0.69 12.73
N HIS A 10 10.97 -0.78 12.31
CA HIS A 10 10.63 -0.92 10.89
C HIS A 10 10.53 0.45 10.22
N HIS A 11 11.14 0.61 9.04
CA HIS A 11 10.97 1.82 8.25
C HIS A 11 9.59 1.80 7.59
N VAL A 12 8.73 2.75 7.95
CA VAL A 12 7.38 2.85 7.40
C VAL A 12 7.27 4.11 6.57
N LYS A 13 6.86 3.95 5.32
CA LYS A 13 6.49 5.08 4.46
C LYS A 13 4.97 5.12 4.33
N LEU A 14 4.37 6.20 4.83
CA LEU A 14 2.95 6.47 4.67
C LEU A 14 2.71 7.18 3.34
N SER A 15 2.06 6.51 2.40
CA SER A 15 1.59 7.12 1.17
C SER A 15 0.08 7.41 1.31
N THR A 16 -0.27 8.66 1.63
CA THR A 16 -1.66 9.10 1.80
C THR A 16 -2.19 9.66 0.47
N LEU A 17 -2.29 8.82 -0.54
CA LEU A 17 -2.96 9.17 -1.79
C LEU A 17 -4.44 8.78 -1.68
N PRO A 18 -5.38 9.63 -2.13
CA PRO A 18 -6.78 9.21 -2.22
C PRO A 18 -6.82 7.96 -3.11
N PRO A 19 -7.53 6.88 -2.70
CA PRO A 19 -7.61 5.65 -3.47
C PRO A 19 -8.47 5.94 -4.70
N SER A 20 -7.85 6.53 -5.71
CA SER A 20 -8.46 6.90 -6.98
C SER A 20 -7.61 6.31 -8.09
N VAL A 21 -8.27 5.91 -9.19
CA VAL A 21 -7.58 5.29 -10.33
C VAL A 21 -6.48 6.18 -10.91
N ALA A 22 -6.64 7.51 -10.79
CA ALA A 22 -5.65 8.50 -11.23
C ALA A 22 -4.34 8.46 -10.41
N SER A 23 -4.39 8.00 -9.15
CA SER A 23 -3.22 7.94 -8.26
C SER A 23 -2.44 6.63 -8.35
N LEU A 24 -3.02 5.58 -8.95
CA LEU A 24 -2.37 4.27 -9.10
C LEU A 24 -1.01 4.29 -9.82
N PRO A 25 -0.81 5.08 -10.91
CA PRO A 25 0.50 5.14 -11.56
C PRO A 25 1.59 5.69 -10.65
N GLN A 26 1.26 6.66 -9.79
CA GLN A 26 2.20 7.23 -8.84
C GLN A 26 2.54 6.23 -7.73
N ILE A 27 1.53 5.53 -7.20
CA ILE A 27 1.72 4.46 -6.20
C ILE A 27 2.61 3.35 -6.76
N LYS A 28 2.37 2.92 -8.00
CA LYS A 28 3.21 1.92 -8.68
C LYS A 28 4.67 2.36 -8.72
N ARG A 29 4.93 3.60 -9.11
CA ARG A 29 6.29 4.15 -9.20
C ARG A 29 6.98 4.25 -7.84
N GLU A 30 6.24 4.59 -6.79
CA GLU A 30 6.76 4.60 -5.41
C GLU A 30 7.15 3.18 -4.96
N ILE A 31 6.26 2.19 -5.17
CA ILE A 31 6.54 0.79 -4.83
C ILE A 31 7.73 0.24 -5.62
N GLU A 32 7.84 0.59 -6.91
CA GLU A 32 8.96 0.16 -7.76
C GLU A 32 10.31 0.69 -7.28
N ASN A 33 10.34 1.97 -6.89
CA ASN A 33 11.55 2.64 -6.43
C ASN A 33 11.96 2.20 -5.02
N ASP A 34 10.99 2.06 -4.13
CA ASP A 34 11.24 1.77 -2.72
C ASP A 34 11.45 0.26 -2.48
N GLN A 35 11.01 -0.61 -3.41
CA GLN A 35 11.08 -2.09 -3.31
C GLN A 35 10.69 -2.60 -1.91
N PRO A 36 9.46 -2.32 -1.43
CA PRO A 36 9.07 -2.66 -0.07
C PRO A 36 8.89 -4.16 0.12
N ASP A 37 9.29 -4.69 1.27
CA ASP A 37 9.00 -6.09 1.64
C ASP A 37 7.51 -6.31 1.97
N ILE A 38 6.83 -5.27 2.47
CA ILE A 38 5.43 -5.31 2.89
C ILE A 38 4.68 -4.08 2.40
N VAL A 39 3.51 -4.30 1.80
CA VAL A 39 2.57 -3.26 1.39
C VAL A 39 1.27 -3.42 2.18
N GLY A 40 1.01 -2.50 3.10
CA GLY A 40 -0.24 -2.44 3.87
C GLY A 40 -1.23 -1.46 3.25
N VAL A 41 -2.46 -1.90 2.99
CA VAL A 41 -3.54 -1.06 2.46
C VAL A 41 -4.68 -1.00 3.49
N THR A 42 -5.00 0.22 3.95
CA THR A 42 -6.17 0.44 4.80
C THR A 42 -7.40 0.70 3.92
N SER A 43 -8.51 0.01 4.16
CA SER A 43 -9.75 0.17 3.43
C SER A 43 -10.96 0.28 4.37
N THR A 44 -12.04 0.86 3.88
CA THR A 44 -13.38 0.80 4.49
C THR A 44 -14.33 0.18 3.48
N THR A 45 -15.56 -0.18 3.87
CA THR A 45 -16.53 -0.76 2.93
C THR A 45 -16.67 0.03 1.63
N SER A 46 -16.64 1.37 1.70
CA SER A 46 -16.76 2.25 0.53
C SER A 46 -15.52 2.30 -0.36
N THR A 47 -14.36 1.84 0.10
CA THR A 47 -13.07 1.95 -0.61
C THR A 47 -12.38 0.60 -0.85
N VAL A 48 -13.09 -0.53 -0.61
CA VAL A 48 -12.54 -1.89 -0.80
C VAL A 48 -12.14 -2.14 -2.25
N SER A 49 -12.91 -1.66 -3.22
CA SER A 49 -12.64 -1.89 -4.65
C SER A 49 -11.33 -1.23 -5.08
N GLU A 50 -11.10 0.01 -4.65
CA GLU A 50 -9.89 0.78 -4.95
C GLU A 50 -8.68 0.23 -4.18
N ALA A 51 -8.90 -0.23 -2.94
CA ALA A 51 -7.87 -0.94 -2.18
C ALA A 51 -7.43 -2.24 -2.89
N LEU A 52 -8.37 -3.00 -3.44
CA LEU A 52 -8.07 -4.20 -4.24
C LEU A 52 -7.28 -3.86 -5.51
N ALA A 53 -7.65 -2.78 -6.22
CA ALA A 53 -6.91 -2.32 -7.38
C ALA A 53 -5.47 -1.90 -7.02
N THR A 54 -5.30 -1.28 -5.85
CA THR A 54 -3.98 -0.90 -5.31
C THR A 54 -3.13 -2.13 -4.97
N VAL A 55 -3.69 -3.13 -4.29
CA VAL A 55 -2.99 -4.39 -3.96
C VAL A 55 -2.59 -5.15 -5.23
N ARG A 56 -3.47 -5.22 -6.23
CA ARG A 56 -3.14 -5.83 -7.53
C ARG A 56 -1.99 -5.11 -8.21
N SER A 57 -2.06 -3.79 -8.25
CA SER A 57 -1.01 -2.93 -8.81
C SER A 57 0.34 -3.12 -8.10
N ALA A 58 0.32 -3.26 -6.77
CA ALA A 58 1.53 -3.54 -5.99
C ALA A 58 2.16 -4.88 -6.39
N LYS A 59 1.35 -5.94 -6.54
CA LYS A 59 1.84 -7.27 -6.96
C LYS A 59 2.37 -7.31 -8.40
N GLU A 60 1.83 -6.48 -9.30
CA GLU A 60 2.33 -6.39 -10.68
C GLU A 60 3.75 -5.83 -10.74
N VAL A 61 4.07 -4.87 -9.86
CA VAL A 61 5.33 -4.13 -9.87
C VAL A 61 6.37 -4.74 -8.92
N CYS A 62 5.92 -5.22 -7.76
CA CYS A 62 6.76 -5.87 -6.76
C CYS A 62 6.07 -7.17 -6.30
N PRO A 63 6.17 -8.26 -7.07
CA PRO A 63 5.51 -9.53 -6.75
C PRO A 63 6.06 -10.21 -5.50
N SER A 64 7.27 -9.86 -5.06
CA SER A 64 7.90 -10.34 -3.82
C SER A 64 7.31 -9.69 -2.56
N ALA A 65 6.67 -8.52 -2.68
CA ALA A 65 6.11 -7.81 -1.55
C ALA A 65 4.90 -8.54 -0.96
N ILE A 66 4.89 -8.73 0.36
CA ILE A 66 3.73 -9.24 1.08
C ILE A 66 2.68 -8.13 1.15
N THR A 67 1.48 -8.41 0.67
CA THR A 67 0.37 -7.45 0.65
C THR A 67 -0.66 -7.80 1.71
N VAL A 68 -1.01 -6.82 2.55
CA VAL A 68 -2.01 -6.96 3.61
C VAL A 68 -3.05 -5.87 3.44
N MET A 69 -4.33 -6.25 3.48
CA MET A 69 -5.44 -5.30 3.48
C MET A 69 -6.17 -5.41 4.81
N GLY A 70 -6.45 -4.26 5.43
CA GLY A 70 -7.17 -4.19 6.70
C GLY A 70 -8.05 -2.95 6.76
N GLY A 71 -9.03 -2.95 7.65
CA GLY A 71 -9.99 -1.87 7.79
C GLY A 71 -10.72 -1.96 9.12
N PRO A 72 -11.43 -0.90 9.55
CA PRO A 72 -12.41 -1.00 10.62
C PRO A 72 -13.57 -1.94 10.26
#